data_AF-S8DQ04-F1
#
_entry.id   AF-S8DQ04-F1
#
_cell.length_a   1.000
_cell.length_b   1.000
_cell.length_c   1.000
_cell.angle_alpha   90.00
_cell.angle_beta   90.00
_cell.angle_gamma   90.00
#
_symmetry.space_group_name_H-M   'P 1'
#
loop_
_entity.id
_entity.type
_entity.pdbx_description
1 polymer ?
#
loop_
_entity_poly.entity_id
_entity_poly.type
_entity_poly.pdbx_seq_one_letter_code
_entity_poly.pdbx_strand_id
1 'polypeptide(L)'
;MGKNKKSIAPDEQHLHLERPPGQISASIADTHTHLHSTFSTYRSKYPAGQYTTVFDFVRGIYAGRDVDALVDVWCEAPVLKTQWRELADSAILEEDRKGKWAGTEYWFVMGTHEAEHYSDEVEADILEAMSHPRCVGWGEIGLDYHYENSPRDRQQEVFARQLRHAVGLGKPLTIHTRESEEDTERILKEVVPKDHKIHVHCYTDSPEWAARMLDHFPNLYIGITGVITYSSNLNTANVIRNFATTPSSHLRILLETDAPFMVPSNVYETALKGVKRLPLSHSGMIPWTAEFVANIANEARQALGAEGEVWDADKVMRIARENARTVYGI
;
A
#
# COMPACT_ATOMS: atom_id res chain seq x y z
N MET A 1 -23.88 32.56 9.02
CA MET A 1 -22.45 32.28 8.79
C MET A 1 -21.96 31.34 9.89
N GLY A 2 -22.07 30.03 9.68
CA GLY A 2 -21.51 29.04 10.61
C GLY A 2 -20.00 29.05 10.48
N LYS A 3 -19.29 29.50 11.52
CA LYS A 3 -17.84 29.31 11.61
C LYS A 3 -17.61 27.80 11.65
N ASN A 4 -17.11 27.22 10.55
CA ASN A 4 -16.55 25.88 10.54
C ASN A 4 -15.44 25.85 11.61
N LYS A 5 -15.75 25.35 12.80
CA LYS A 5 -14.74 25.00 13.79
C LYS A 5 -13.85 23.97 13.10
N LYS A 6 -12.64 24.37 12.69
CA LYS A 6 -11.63 23.42 12.25
C LYS A 6 -11.54 22.36 13.35
N SER A 7 -11.88 21.11 13.02
CA SER A 7 -11.74 20.01 13.95
C SER A 7 -10.28 19.97 14.40
N ILE A 8 -10.05 20.20 15.69
CA ILE A 8 -8.72 20.10 16.29
C ILE A 8 -8.32 18.63 16.18
N ALA A 9 -7.14 18.35 15.61
CA ALA A 9 -6.60 17.00 15.54
C ALA A 9 -6.47 16.43 16.96
N PRO A 10 -6.71 15.11 17.16
CA PRO A 10 -6.32 14.45 18.41
C PRO A 10 -4.85 14.66 18.69
N ASP A 11 -4.44 14.54 19.96
CA ASP A 11 -3.05 14.67 20.39
C ASP A 11 -2.11 13.76 19.56
N GLU A 12 -0.93 14.24 19.19
CA GLU A 12 0.02 13.50 18.36
C GLU A 12 0.51 12.21 19.04
N GLN A 13 0.43 12.10 20.37
CA GLN A 13 0.75 10.88 21.09
C GLN A 13 -0.09 9.68 20.63
N HIS A 14 -1.28 9.91 20.06
CA HIS A 14 -2.13 8.85 19.52
C HIS A 14 -1.61 8.24 18.21
N LEU A 15 -0.57 8.82 17.59
CA LEU A 15 0.17 8.19 16.50
C LEU A 15 1.15 7.12 17.01
N HIS A 16 1.44 7.10 18.32
CA HIS A 16 2.27 6.07 18.95
C HIS A 16 1.44 4.86 19.32
N LEU A 17 1.09 4.07 18.32
CA LEU A 17 0.34 2.84 18.54
C LEU A 17 1.25 1.77 19.13
N GLU A 18 0.84 1.22 20.27
CA GLU A 18 1.44 -0.02 20.76
C GLU A 18 0.91 -1.19 19.93
N ARG A 19 1.81 -2.13 19.62
CA ARG A 19 1.43 -3.34 18.91
C ARG A 19 0.35 -4.08 19.70
N PRO A 20 -0.70 -4.63 19.05
CA PRO A 20 -1.72 -5.41 19.75
C PRO A 20 -1.05 -6.49 20.63
N PRO A 21 -1.40 -6.58 21.93
CA PRO A 21 -0.76 -7.51 22.84
C PRO A 21 -1.09 -8.96 22.46
N GLY A 22 -0.07 -9.74 22.11
CA GLY A 22 -0.17 -11.18 21.83
C GLY A 22 0.41 -11.60 20.48
N GLN A 23 1.38 -12.53 20.51
CA GLN A 23 1.80 -13.47 19.45
C GLN A 23 2.17 -12.98 18.03
N ILE A 24 2.12 -11.69 17.70
CA ILE A 24 2.60 -11.26 16.37
C ILE A 24 4.14 -11.22 16.37
N SER A 25 4.73 -12.27 15.81
CA SER A 25 6.16 -12.46 15.59
C SER A 25 6.64 -11.86 14.27
N ALA A 26 5.78 -11.85 13.24
CA ALA A 26 6.13 -11.33 11.92
C ALA A 26 6.34 -9.81 11.96
N SER A 27 7.45 -9.29 11.45
CA SER A 27 7.64 -7.85 11.31
C SER A 27 6.73 -7.26 10.23
N ILE A 28 6.42 -5.97 10.35
CA ILE A 28 5.60 -5.21 9.40
C ILE A 28 6.42 -4.95 8.13
N ALA A 29 5.86 -5.36 6.99
CA ALA A 29 6.25 -4.92 5.67
C ALA A 29 5.06 -4.16 5.07
N ASP A 30 5.20 -2.85 4.92
CA ASP A 30 4.18 -2.00 4.30
C ASP A 30 4.48 -1.88 2.81
N THR A 31 3.73 -2.60 1.98
CA THR A 31 4.01 -2.69 0.54
C THR A 31 3.50 -1.50 -0.27
N HIS A 32 2.84 -0.55 0.38
CA HIS A 32 2.41 0.68 -0.25
C HIS A 32 2.09 1.78 0.77
N THR A 33 2.88 2.85 0.71
CA THR A 33 2.71 4.03 1.55
C THR A 33 3.23 5.26 0.81
N HIS A 34 2.66 6.44 1.06
CA HIS A 34 3.23 7.71 0.61
C HIS A 34 3.89 8.39 1.81
N LEU A 35 5.14 8.02 2.11
CA LEU A 35 5.85 8.50 3.30
C LEU A 35 6.05 10.02 3.25
N HIS A 36 6.37 10.56 2.08
CA HIS A 36 6.51 12.01 1.90
C HIS A 36 5.20 12.75 2.22
N SER A 37 4.08 12.29 1.63
CA SER A 37 2.75 12.86 1.85
C SER A 37 2.25 12.63 3.28
N THR A 38 2.64 11.52 3.90
CA THR A 38 2.37 11.21 5.31
C THR A 38 3.05 12.20 6.23
N PHE A 39 4.34 12.44 6.02
CA PHE A 39 5.09 13.42 6.80
C PHE A 39 4.60 14.86 6.56
N SER A 40 4.28 15.22 5.32
CA SER A 40 3.66 16.51 4.98
C SER A 40 2.32 16.71 5.71
N THR A 41 1.47 15.67 5.72
CA THR A 41 0.20 15.67 6.46
C THR A 41 0.44 15.82 7.96
N TYR A 42 1.41 15.10 8.52
CA TYR A 42 1.80 15.25 9.93
C TYR A 42 2.18 16.71 10.25
N ARG A 43 3.08 17.33 9.49
CA ARG A 43 3.50 18.72 9.70
C ARG A 43 2.34 19.72 9.59
N SER A 44 1.40 19.47 8.69
CA SER A 44 0.20 20.30 8.51
C SER A 44 -0.77 20.20 9.70
N LYS A 45 -0.93 19.00 10.26
CA LYS A 45 -1.92 18.70 11.31
C LYS A 45 -1.36 18.93 12.71
N TYR A 46 -0.04 18.83 12.86
CA TYR A 46 0.72 18.99 14.09
C TYR A 46 1.82 20.05 13.91
N PRO A 47 1.46 21.35 13.77
CA PRO A 47 2.44 22.40 13.52
C PRO A 47 3.45 22.57 14.66
N ALA A 48 3.05 22.24 15.89
CA ALA A 48 3.90 22.20 17.08
C ALA A 48 4.38 20.77 17.42
N GLY A 49 4.21 19.82 16.50
CA GLY A 49 4.57 18.42 16.71
C GLY A 49 6.08 18.21 16.80
N GLN A 50 6.46 17.19 17.55
CA GLN A 50 7.85 16.87 17.87
C GLN A 50 8.75 16.53 16.67
N TYR A 51 8.20 16.06 15.53
CA TYR A 51 9.02 15.65 14.39
C TYR A 51 9.21 16.76 13.37
N THR A 52 10.47 17.08 13.10
CA THR A 52 10.86 18.18 12.19
C THR A 52 11.34 17.71 10.83
N THR A 53 11.80 16.46 10.73
CA THR A 53 12.19 15.80 9.48
C THR A 53 11.47 14.46 9.33
N VAL A 54 11.42 13.94 8.10
CA VAL A 54 10.90 12.59 7.83
C VAL A 54 11.67 11.51 8.59
N PHE A 55 12.99 11.67 8.78
CA PHE A 55 13.80 10.76 9.58
C PHE A 55 13.45 10.83 11.08
N ASP A 56 13.12 12.01 11.61
CA ASP A 56 12.61 12.12 12.99
C ASP A 56 11.28 11.40 13.13
N PHE A 57 10.39 11.57 12.15
CA PHE A 57 9.08 10.92 12.11
C PHE A 57 9.22 9.40 12.06
N VAL A 58 10.03 8.87 11.15
CA VAL A 58 10.32 7.43 11.04
C VAL A 58 10.88 6.90 12.35
N ARG A 59 11.91 7.54 12.93
CA ARG A 59 12.48 7.08 14.20
C ARG A 59 11.47 7.13 15.34
N GLY A 60 10.69 8.20 15.43
CA GLY A 60 9.73 8.37 16.52
C GLY A 60 8.54 7.41 16.45
N ILE A 61 8.00 7.20 15.24
CA ILE A 61 6.82 6.38 15.02
C ILE A 61 7.19 4.90 14.82
N TYR A 62 8.33 4.56 14.20
CA TYR A 62 8.63 3.17 13.82
C TYR A 62 9.64 2.46 14.73
N ALA A 63 10.56 3.18 15.39
CA ALA A 63 11.56 2.54 16.24
C ALA A 63 10.92 1.71 17.36
N GLY A 64 11.34 0.45 17.48
CA GLY A 64 10.82 -0.49 18.49
C GLY A 64 9.40 -0.99 18.24
N ARG A 65 8.84 -0.77 17.03
CA ARG A 65 7.48 -1.21 16.65
C ARG A 65 7.46 -2.18 15.47
N ASP A 66 8.61 -2.82 15.21
CA ASP A 66 8.79 -3.87 14.20
C ASP A 66 8.34 -3.49 12.78
N VAL A 67 8.40 -2.21 12.41
CA VAL A 67 8.33 -1.78 11.01
C VAL A 67 9.68 -2.05 10.37
N ASP A 68 9.71 -3.10 9.56
CA ASP A 68 10.95 -3.67 9.03
C ASP A 68 11.20 -3.26 7.58
N ALA A 69 10.15 -3.13 6.77
CA ALA A 69 10.26 -2.67 5.40
C ALA A 69 9.08 -1.78 5.00
N LEU A 70 9.35 -0.81 4.13
CA LEU A 70 8.31 -0.01 3.49
C LEU A 70 8.63 0.16 2.00
N VAL A 71 7.58 0.20 1.18
CA VAL A 71 7.64 0.58 -0.23
C VAL A 71 6.92 1.92 -0.37
N ASP A 72 7.73 2.98 -0.43
CA ASP A 72 7.26 4.34 -0.63
C ASP A 72 6.86 4.56 -2.10
N VAL A 73 5.79 5.31 -2.31
CA VAL A 73 5.19 5.46 -3.63
C VAL A 73 5.29 6.88 -4.13
N TRP A 74 5.99 7.03 -5.26
CA TRP A 74 6.17 8.29 -5.98
C TRP A 74 5.35 8.27 -7.26
N CYS A 75 4.11 8.77 -7.16
CA CYS A 75 3.13 8.73 -8.26
C CYS A 75 2.77 10.11 -8.86
N GLU A 76 3.22 11.20 -8.23
CA GLU A 76 2.90 12.59 -8.63
C GLU A 76 3.83 13.07 -9.76
N ALA A 77 3.26 13.79 -10.74
CA ALA A 77 4.01 14.42 -11.82
C ALA A 77 3.91 15.97 -11.74
N PRO A 78 5.01 16.72 -11.95
CA PRO A 78 6.36 16.25 -12.26
C PRO A 78 7.03 15.54 -11.06
N VAL A 79 7.93 14.61 -11.35
CA VAL A 79 8.65 13.84 -10.34
C VAL A 79 9.41 14.80 -9.41
N LEU A 80 9.19 14.67 -8.09
CA LEU A 80 9.88 15.42 -7.05
C LEU A 80 11.33 14.92 -6.87
N LYS A 81 12.18 15.20 -7.88
CA LYS A 81 13.51 14.60 -8.05
C LYS A 81 14.40 14.66 -6.80
N THR A 82 14.49 15.83 -6.21
CA THR A 82 15.38 16.04 -5.06
C THR A 82 14.88 15.28 -3.84
N GLN A 83 13.56 15.21 -3.65
CA GLN A 83 12.93 14.63 -2.48
C GLN A 83 13.04 13.10 -2.47
N TRP A 84 12.69 12.42 -3.58
CA TRP A 84 12.79 10.96 -3.62
C TRP A 84 14.26 10.50 -3.55
N ARG A 85 15.17 11.24 -4.21
CA ARG A 85 16.59 10.91 -4.23
C ARG A 85 17.21 11.06 -2.84
N GLU A 86 16.87 12.10 -2.09
CA GLU A 86 17.35 12.27 -0.71
C GLU A 86 16.97 11.05 0.16
N LEU A 87 15.72 10.60 0.08
CA LEU A 87 15.27 9.43 0.83
C LEU A 87 15.96 8.15 0.35
N ALA A 88 15.96 7.91 -0.96
CA ALA A 88 16.53 6.71 -1.55
C ALA A 88 18.05 6.58 -1.30
N ASP A 89 18.82 7.65 -1.48
CA ASP A 89 20.26 7.69 -1.24
C ASP A 89 20.57 7.45 0.23
N SER A 90 19.77 8.02 1.13
CA SER A 90 19.92 7.83 2.59
C SER A 90 19.64 6.39 3.05
N ALA A 91 19.11 5.53 2.20
CA ALA A 91 18.84 4.13 2.51
C ALA A 91 19.92 3.18 1.95
N ILE A 92 20.91 3.66 1.18
CA ILE A 92 21.94 2.80 0.57
C ILE A 92 22.84 2.17 1.63
N LEU A 93 23.38 2.96 2.55
CA LEU A 93 24.33 2.50 3.57
C LEU A 93 23.62 1.90 4.78
N GLU A 94 24.13 0.79 5.29
CA GLU A 94 23.54 0.10 6.46
C GLU A 94 23.57 0.97 7.72
N GLU A 95 24.64 1.76 7.90
CA GLU A 95 24.76 2.70 9.00
C GLU A 95 23.69 3.78 8.96
N ASP A 96 23.37 4.30 7.77
CA ASP A 96 22.29 5.27 7.60
C ASP A 96 20.92 4.62 7.83
N ARG A 97 20.72 3.36 7.44
CA ARG A 97 19.47 2.63 7.76
C ARG A 97 19.28 2.46 9.26
N LYS A 98 20.32 2.06 9.99
CA LYS A 98 20.28 1.98 11.46
C LYS A 98 20.05 3.35 12.10
N GLY A 99 20.73 4.38 11.59
CA GLY A 99 20.70 5.73 12.16
C GLY A 99 19.46 6.55 11.84
N LYS A 100 19.14 6.72 10.55
CA LYS A 100 18.06 7.57 10.03
C LYS A 100 16.72 6.84 9.93
N TRP A 101 16.74 5.55 9.58
CA TRP A 101 15.53 4.76 9.32
C TRP A 101 15.12 3.86 10.50
N ALA A 102 15.81 3.96 11.65
CA ALA A 102 15.60 3.11 12.82
C ALA A 102 15.67 1.60 12.51
N GLY A 103 16.46 1.22 11.48
CA GLY A 103 16.55 -0.15 10.99
C GLY A 103 15.49 -0.55 9.96
N THR A 104 14.54 0.34 9.64
CA THR A 104 13.54 0.10 8.57
C THR A 104 14.24 0.09 7.20
N GLU A 105 14.00 -0.93 6.40
CA GLU A 105 14.43 -0.96 5.00
C GLU A 105 13.48 -0.10 4.15
N TYR A 106 14.02 1.00 3.63
CA TYR A 106 13.32 1.87 2.70
C TYR A 106 13.52 1.39 1.25
N TRP A 107 12.41 1.11 0.61
CA TRP A 107 12.30 0.84 -0.81
C TRP A 107 11.27 1.79 -1.42
N PHE A 108 11.28 1.91 -2.74
CA PHE A 108 10.27 2.71 -3.41
C PHE A 108 9.89 2.17 -4.78
N VAL A 109 8.70 2.57 -5.22
CA VAL A 109 8.25 2.45 -6.62
C VAL A 109 8.05 3.85 -7.19
N MET A 110 8.17 3.95 -8.51
CA MET A 110 7.90 5.19 -9.22
C MET A 110 7.11 4.95 -10.50
N GLY A 111 6.16 5.84 -10.77
CA GLY A 111 5.26 5.81 -11.93
C GLY A 111 4.34 7.01 -11.86
N THR A 112 3.34 7.07 -12.73
CA THR A 112 2.22 8.00 -12.51
C THR A 112 0.95 7.49 -13.15
N HIS A 113 -0.18 7.72 -12.47
CA HIS A 113 -1.51 7.55 -13.04
C HIS A 113 -2.14 8.89 -13.48
N GLU A 114 -1.47 10.02 -13.24
CA GLU A 114 -1.87 11.36 -13.70
C GLU A 114 -1.46 11.58 -15.16
N ALA A 115 -2.21 10.95 -16.07
CA ALA A 115 -1.84 10.86 -17.48
C ALA A 115 -1.73 12.21 -18.23
N GLU A 116 -2.38 13.27 -17.74
CA GLU A 116 -2.27 14.64 -18.27
C GLU A 116 -0.85 15.19 -18.16
N HIS A 117 -0.12 14.86 -17.09
CA HIS A 117 1.21 15.37 -16.82
C HIS A 117 2.34 14.46 -17.33
N TYR A 118 2.00 13.31 -17.91
CA TYR A 118 2.99 12.40 -18.47
C TYR A 118 3.56 12.90 -19.80
N SER A 119 4.84 13.25 -19.79
CA SER A 119 5.63 13.66 -20.96
C SER A 119 6.87 12.78 -21.12
N ASP A 120 7.62 12.96 -22.22
CA ASP A 120 8.88 12.26 -22.44
C ASP A 120 9.94 12.64 -21.38
N GLU A 121 9.91 13.86 -20.86
CA GLU A 121 10.75 14.30 -19.73
C GLU A 121 10.39 13.57 -18.44
N VAL A 122 9.09 13.47 -18.11
CA VAL A 122 8.64 12.71 -16.93
C VAL A 122 9.00 11.23 -17.07
N GLU A 123 8.86 10.65 -18.26
CA GLU A 123 9.29 9.28 -18.54
C GLU A 123 10.79 9.09 -18.32
N ALA A 124 11.62 10.02 -18.80
CA ALA A 124 13.07 9.98 -18.59
C ALA A 124 13.43 10.04 -17.10
N ASP A 125 12.70 10.83 -16.31
CA ASP A 125 12.88 10.95 -14.87
C ASP A 125 12.53 9.66 -14.13
N ILE A 126 11.44 8.99 -14.54
CA ILE A 126 11.06 7.68 -13.99
C ILE A 126 12.12 6.64 -14.35
N LEU A 127 12.61 6.62 -15.60
CA LEU A 127 13.68 5.71 -16.03
C LEU A 127 14.99 5.94 -15.27
N GLU A 128 15.33 7.19 -14.95
CA GLU A 128 16.46 7.53 -14.08
C GLU A 128 16.28 6.87 -12.69
N ALA A 129 15.10 7.00 -12.09
CA ALA A 129 14.80 6.38 -10.80
C ALA A 129 14.81 4.84 -10.83
N MET A 130 14.37 4.21 -11.93
CA MET A 130 14.40 2.75 -12.11
C MET A 130 15.79 2.13 -11.98
N SER A 131 16.83 2.92 -12.27
CA SER A 131 18.23 2.52 -12.14
C SER A 131 18.75 2.54 -10.70
N HIS A 132 18.02 3.17 -9.78
CA HIS A 132 18.41 3.27 -8.38
C HIS A 132 18.26 1.90 -7.68
N PRO A 133 19.24 1.46 -6.87
CA PRO A 133 19.21 0.14 -6.22
C PRO A 133 18.05 -0.05 -5.23
N ARG A 134 17.45 1.04 -4.75
CA ARG A 134 16.26 1.03 -3.88
C ARG A 134 14.92 1.11 -4.62
N CYS A 135 14.92 1.24 -5.95
CA CYS A 135 13.70 1.23 -6.75
C CYS A 135 13.31 -0.22 -7.08
N VAL A 136 12.25 -0.72 -6.43
CA VAL A 136 11.85 -2.15 -6.47
C VAL A 136 10.75 -2.46 -7.46
N GLY A 137 10.12 -1.46 -8.08
CA GLY A 137 9.01 -1.66 -9.00
C GLY A 137 8.59 -0.39 -9.71
N TRP A 138 7.69 -0.56 -10.68
CA TRP A 138 7.10 0.53 -11.46
C TRP A 138 5.67 0.74 -11.03
N GLY A 139 5.37 1.96 -10.58
CA GLY A 139 4.04 2.36 -10.15
C GLY A 139 4.07 3.47 -9.10
N GLU A 140 2.92 4.05 -8.78
CA GLU A 140 1.60 3.66 -9.26
C GLU A 140 1.31 4.07 -10.70
N ILE A 141 0.77 3.13 -11.48
CA ILE A 141 0.27 3.35 -12.84
C ILE A 141 -1.11 2.70 -12.99
N GLY A 142 -1.93 3.19 -13.91
CA GLY A 142 -3.21 2.57 -14.19
C GLY A 142 -4.27 3.58 -14.59
N LEU A 143 -5.52 3.31 -14.22
CA LEU A 143 -6.70 4.03 -14.70
C LEU A 143 -7.58 4.45 -13.52
N ASP A 144 -7.87 5.75 -13.42
CA ASP A 144 -8.83 6.31 -12.45
C ASP A 144 -9.95 7.04 -13.20
N TYR A 145 -11.11 6.38 -13.31
CA TYR A 145 -12.29 6.92 -13.97
C TYR A 145 -13.23 7.65 -13.01
N HIS A 146 -12.92 7.67 -11.71
CA HIS A 146 -13.73 8.35 -10.71
C HIS A 146 -13.51 9.86 -10.73
N TYR A 147 -12.24 10.29 -10.76
CA TYR A 147 -11.90 11.72 -10.76
C TYR A 147 -11.85 12.33 -12.16
N GLU A 148 -11.71 11.50 -13.20
CA GLU A 148 -11.59 11.92 -14.61
C GLU A 148 -10.60 13.08 -14.82
N ASN A 149 -9.50 13.10 -14.03
CA ASN A 149 -8.45 14.12 -14.11
C ASN A 149 -7.73 14.15 -15.46
N SER A 150 -7.93 13.14 -16.31
CA SER A 150 -7.39 13.08 -17.66
C SER A 150 -8.35 12.31 -18.57
N PRO A 151 -8.41 12.63 -19.87
CA PRO A 151 -9.19 11.87 -20.85
C PRO A 151 -8.84 10.37 -20.80
N ARG A 152 -9.85 9.50 -20.89
CA ARG A 152 -9.68 8.05 -20.72
C ARG A 152 -8.73 7.44 -21.74
N ASP A 153 -8.78 7.91 -23.00
CA ASP A 153 -7.85 7.52 -24.06
C ASP A 153 -6.40 7.87 -23.70
N ARG A 154 -6.17 9.06 -23.14
CA ARG A 154 -4.85 9.47 -22.64
C ARG A 154 -4.40 8.60 -21.47
N GLN A 155 -5.29 8.30 -20.51
CA GLN A 155 -4.97 7.38 -19.41
C GLN A 155 -4.54 6.00 -19.92
N GLN A 156 -5.30 5.42 -20.86
CA GLN A 156 -5.00 4.11 -21.44
C GLN A 156 -3.68 4.10 -22.23
N GLU A 157 -3.40 5.16 -23.01
CA GLU A 157 -2.14 5.31 -23.74
C GLU A 157 -0.94 5.33 -22.78
N VAL A 158 -1.00 6.19 -21.77
CA VAL A 158 0.07 6.35 -20.76
C VAL A 158 0.24 5.09 -19.94
N PHE A 159 -0.86 4.44 -19.55
CA PHE A 159 -0.82 3.17 -18.84
C PHE A 159 -0.10 2.09 -19.66
N ALA A 160 -0.52 1.88 -20.91
CA ALA A 160 0.10 0.90 -21.79
C ALA A 160 1.58 1.24 -22.08
N ARG A 161 1.94 2.51 -22.21
CA ARG A 161 3.33 2.96 -22.43
C ARG A 161 4.22 2.62 -21.24
N GLN A 162 3.79 2.92 -20.02
CA GLN A 162 4.53 2.60 -18.80
C GLN A 162 4.63 1.09 -18.54
N LEU A 163 3.56 0.32 -18.82
CA LEU A 163 3.61 -1.15 -18.74
C LEU A 163 4.71 -1.74 -19.63
N ARG A 164 4.88 -1.24 -20.87
CA ARG A 164 5.92 -1.71 -21.78
C ARG A 164 7.33 -1.48 -21.23
N HIS A 165 7.58 -0.31 -20.62
CA HIS A 165 8.87 -0.02 -19.99
C HIS A 165 9.13 -0.94 -18.79
N ALA A 166 8.15 -1.04 -17.89
CA ALA A 166 8.28 -1.86 -16.70
C ALA A 166 8.50 -3.34 -17.04
N VAL A 167 7.78 -3.88 -18.02
CA VAL A 167 7.98 -5.24 -18.55
C VAL A 167 9.37 -5.38 -19.17
N GLY A 168 9.81 -4.43 -20.01
CA GLY A 168 11.13 -4.45 -20.62
C GLY A 168 12.28 -4.44 -19.61
N LEU A 169 12.08 -3.81 -18.45
CA LEU A 169 13.03 -3.76 -17.34
C LEU A 169 12.86 -4.90 -16.32
N GLY A 170 11.84 -5.75 -16.46
CA GLY A 170 11.51 -6.79 -15.49
C GLY A 170 11.08 -6.27 -14.11
N LYS A 171 10.61 -5.02 -14.02
CA LYS A 171 10.19 -4.40 -12.77
C LYS A 171 8.76 -4.86 -12.41
N PRO A 172 8.50 -5.31 -11.16
CA PRO A 172 7.14 -5.54 -10.67
C PRO A 172 6.24 -4.33 -10.90
N LEU A 173 4.96 -4.58 -11.15
CA LEU A 173 3.96 -3.55 -11.42
C LEU A 173 3.14 -3.23 -10.17
N THR A 174 3.00 -1.96 -9.82
CA THR A 174 1.99 -1.49 -8.85
C THR A 174 0.87 -0.79 -9.62
N ILE A 175 -0.30 -1.42 -9.64
CA ILE A 175 -1.45 -1.04 -10.47
C ILE A 175 -2.50 -0.35 -9.62
N HIS A 176 -2.89 0.87 -10.03
CA HIS A 176 -4.07 1.57 -9.55
C HIS A 176 -5.23 1.36 -10.52
N THR A 177 -6.39 0.98 -9.99
CA THR A 177 -7.62 0.84 -10.77
C THR A 177 -8.78 1.33 -9.94
N ARG A 178 -9.66 2.11 -10.57
CA ARG A 178 -10.85 2.64 -9.93
C ARG A 178 -11.91 2.91 -10.98
N GLU A 179 -13.03 2.19 -10.88
CA GLU A 179 -14.15 2.28 -11.82
C GLU A 179 -13.73 2.00 -13.28
N SER A 180 -12.66 1.21 -13.47
CA SER A 180 -11.97 0.99 -14.74
C SER A 180 -11.59 -0.49 -15.00
N GLU A 181 -12.20 -1.43 -14.27
CA GLU A 181 -11.89 -2.86 -14.26
C GLU A 181 -11.67 -3.49 -15.65
N GLU A 182 -12.61 -3.27 -16.57
CA GLU A 182 -12.61 -3.90 -17.91
C GLU A 182 -11.47 -3.39 -18.79
N ASP A 183 -11.19 -2.09 -18.78
CA ASP A 183 -10.09 -1.51 -19.55
C ASP A 183 -8.74 -1.85 -18.91
N THR A 184 -8.64 -1.86 -17.58
CA THR A 184 -7.44 -2.30 -16.87
C THR A 184 -7.12 -3.75 -17.19
N GLU A 185 -8.11 -4.66 -17.11
CA GLU A 185 -7.96 -6.08 -17.43
C GLU A 185 -7.51 -6.27 -18.88
N ARG A 186 -8.18 -5.62 -19.82
CA ARG A 186 -7.86 -5.72 -21.25
C ARG A 186 -6.42 -5.28 -21.53
N ILE A 187 -6.02 -4.10 -21.05
CA ILE A 187 -4.68 -3.54 -21.31
C ILE A 187 -3.59 -4.40 -20.66
N LEU A 188 -3.79 -4.86 -19.43
CA LEU A 188 -2.85 -5.76 -18.76
C LEU A 188 -2.66 -7.05 -19.57
N LYS A 189 -3.75 -7.68 -20.03
CA LYS A 189 -3.68 -8.92 -20.83
C LYS A 189 -3.06 -8.71 -22.22
N GLU A 190 -3.15 -7.52 -22.79
CA GLU A 190 -2.53 -7.17 -24.08
C GLU A 190 -1.02 -6.93 -23.96
N VAL A 191 -0.55 -6.33 -22.86
CA VAL A 191 0.83 -5.82 -22.74
C VAL A 191 1.72 -6.67 -21.83
N VAL A 192 1.14 -7.27 -20.79
CA VAL A 192 1.91 -7.87 -19.68
C VAL A 192 1.99 -9.40 -19.84
N PRO A 193 3.20 -9.99 -19.80
CA PRO A 193 3.36 -11.44 -19.73
C PRO A 193 2.63 -12.04 -18.52
N LYS A 194 2.06 -13.24 -18.68
CA LYS A 194 1.26 -13.88 -17.62
C LYS A 194 2.03 -14.07 -16.30
N ASP A 195 3.32 -14.37 -16.38
CA ASP A 195 4.20 -14.62 -15.24
C ASP A 195 4.82 -13.34 -14.66
N HIS A 196 4.49 -12.16 -15.19
CA HIS A 196 4.96 -10.91 -14.63
C HIS A 196 4.36 -10.66 -13.23
N LYS A 197 5.12 -10.01 -12.36
CA LYS A 197 4.71 -9.74 -10.98
C LYS A 197 3.83 -8.50 -10.93
N ILE A 198 2.62 -8.64 -10.40
CA ILE A 198 1.61 -7.58 -10.36
C ILE A 198 1.09 -7.42 -8.93
N HIS A 199 1.13 -6.20 -8.44
CA HIS A 199 0.45 -5.76 -7.23
C HIS A 199 -0.71 -4.85 -7.64
N VAL A 200 -1.95 -5.29 -7.44
CA VAL A 200 -3.13 -4.43 -7.58
C VAL A 200 -3.34 -3.72 -6.24
N HIS A 201 -2.95 -2.45 -6.18
CA HIS A 201 -2.98 -1.64 -4.97
C HIS A 201 -4.41 -1.27 -4.56
N CYS A 202 -4.61 -1.09 -3.25
CA CYS A 202 -5.82 -0.62 -2.59
C CYS A 202 -7.09 -1.23 -3.20
N TYR A 203 -7.15 -2.55 -3.15
CA TYR A 203 -8.20 -3.27 -3.84
C TYR A 203 -9.57 -2.94 -3.25
N THR A 204 -10.46 -2.37 -4.08
CA THR A 204 -11.87 -2.09 -3.74
C THR A 204 -12.86 -2.51 -4.84
N ASP A 205 -12.33 -3.01 -5.96
CA ASP A 205 -13.07 -3.50 -7.13
C ASP A 205 -13.82 -4.82 -6.87
N SER A 206 -14.61 -5.29 -7.83
CA SER A 206 -15.52 -6.43 -7.69
C SER A 206 -14.80 -7.76 -7.39
N PRO A 207 -15.32 -8.64 -6.52
CA PRO A 207 -14.69 -9.96 -6.27
C PRO A 207 -14.56 -10.83 -7.53
N GLU A 208 -15.45 -10.65 -8.50
CA GLU A 208 -15.43 -11.30 -9.80
C GLU A 208 -14.22 -10.87 -10.62
N TRP A 209 -13.87 -9.58 -10.62
CA TRP A 209 -12.67 -9.08 -11.29
C TRP A 209 -11.39 -9.63 -10.65
N ALA A 210 -11.29 -9.63 -9.31
CA ALA A 210 -10.18 -10.28 -8.60
C ALA A 210 -10.03 -11.73 -9.04
N ALA A 211 -11.11 -12.51 -9.08
CA ALA A 211 -11.07 -13.91 -9.49
C ALA A 211 -10.54 -14.10 -10.91
N ARG A 212 -11.00 -13.29 -11.88
CA ARG A 212 -10.51 -13.34 -13.28
C ARG A 212 -9.02 -12.98 -13.39
N MET A 213 -8.59 -11.95 -12.65
CA MET A 213 -7.21 -11.47 -12.68
C MET A 213 -6.25 -12.47 -12.01
N LEU A 214 -6.66 -13.02 -10.87
CA LEU A 214 -5.92 -14.04 -10.13
C LEU A 214 -5.80 -15.37 -10.89
N ASP A 215 -6.82 -15.76 -11.65
CA ASP A 215 -6.79 -16.92 -12.54
C ASP A 215 -5.84 -16.70 -13.73
N HIS A 216 -5.87 -15.51 -14.32
CA HIS A 216 -5.05 -15.22 -15.50
C HIS A 216 -3.56 -15.00 -15.19
N PHE A 217 -3.27 -14.27 -14.11
CA PHE A 217 -1.91 -13.88 -13.69
C PHE A 217 -1.49 -14.65 -12.43
N PRO A 218 -0.69 -15.73 -12.54
CA PRO A 218 -0.23 -16.50 -11.38
C PRO A 218 0.53 -15.66 -10.35
N ASN A 219 1.27 -14.63 -10.80
CA ASN A 219 2.08 -13.76 -9.94
C ASN A 219 1.39 -12.41 -9.64
N LEU A 220 0.05 -12.37 -9.69
CA LEU A 220 -0.75 -11.23 -9.24
C LEU A 220 -1.14 -11.36 -7.77
N TYR A 221 -1.04 -10.24 -7.06
CA TYR A 221 -1.36 -10.10 -5.65
C TYR A 221 -2.29 -8.92 -5.42
N ILE A 222 -3.19 -9.09 -4.45
CA ILE A 222 -4.22 -8.10 -4.09
C ILE A 222 -3.75 -7.30 -2.87
N GLY A 223 -3.61 -5.99 -3.03
CA GLY A 223 -3.27 -5.06 -1.95
C GLY A 223 -4.46 -4.82 -1.01
N ILE A 224 -4.23 -5.03 0.28
CA ILE A 224 -5.24 -4.89 1.34
C ILE A 224 -4.84 -3.74 2.26
N THR A 225 -5.59 -2.65 2.18
CA THR A 225 -5.47 -1.48 3.05
C THR A 225 -6.44 -1.52 4.23
N GLY A 226 -6.38 -0.52 5.11
CA GLY A 226 -7.36 -0.32 6.18
C GLY A 226 -8.80 -0.14 5.68
N VAL A 227 -9.05 0.11 4.39
CA VAL A 227 -10.40 0.23 3.80
C VAL A 227 -11.19 -1.07 3.93
N ILE A 228 -10.55 -2.24 4.09
CA ILE A 228 -11.26 -3.50 4.36
C ILE A 228 -12.15 -3.41 5.62
N THR A 229 -11.80 -2.55 6.56
CA THR A 229 -12.53 -2.33 7.81
C THR A 229 -13.70 -1.35 7.66
N TYR A 230 -13.89 -0.76 6.48
CA TYR A 230 -14.91 0.26 6.24
C TYR A 230 -16.20 -0.42 5.81
N SER A 231 -17.32 -0.02 6.42
CA SER A 231 -18.63 -0.57 6.08
C SER A 231 -19.05 -0.32 4.62
N SER A 232 -18.42 0.64 3.94
CA SER A 232 -18.63 0.94 2.53
C SER A 232 -17.91 -0.01 1.58
N ASN A 233 -16.97 -0.83 2.04
CA ASN A 233 -16.14 -1.69 1.19
C ASN A 233 -16.32 -3.17 1.52
N LEU A 234 -17.42 -3.75 1.02
CA LEU A 234 -17.70 -5.17 1.19
C LEU A 234 -16.93 -6.05 0.19
N ASN A 235 -16.45 -5.48 -0.91
CA ASN A 235 -15.80 -6.21 -1.98
C ASN A 235 -14.50 -6.88 -1.52
N THR A 236 -13.60 -6.13 -0.87
CA THR A 236 -12.35 -6.68 -0.34
C THR A 236 -12.61 -7.80 0.67
N ALA A 237 -13.62 -7.63 1.54
CA ALA A 237 -14.03 -8.69 2.46
C ALA A 237 -14.50 -9.95 1.71
N ASN A 238 -15.28 -9.80 0.65
CA ASN A 238 -15.71 -10.93 -0.19
C ASN A 238 -14.54 -11.63 -0.90
N VAL A 239 -13.52 -10.89 -1.35
CA VAL A 239 -12.27 -11.47 -1.89
C VAL A 239 -11.58 -12.34 -0.82
N ILE A 240 -11.45 -11.85 0.41
CA ILE A 240 -10.88 -12.63 1.52
C ILE A 240 -11.74 -13.87 1.83
N ARG A 241 -13.07 -13.76 1.83
CA ARG A 241 -13.96 -14.92 2.01
C ARG A 241 -13.75 -15.97 0.93
N ASN A 242 -13.64 -15.57 -0.33
CA ASN A 242 -13.38 -16.47 -1.46
C ASN A 242 -12.03 -17.20 -1.30
N PHE A 243 -10.98 -16.49 -0.88
CA PHE A 243 -9.69 -17.11 -0.58
C PHE A 243 -9.77 -18.12 0.57
N ALA A 244 -10.41 -17.75 1.68
CA ALA A 244 -10.48 -18.57 2.89
C ALA A 244 -11.29 -19.87 2.71
N THR A 245 -12.19 -19.88 1.73
CA THR A 245 -13.12 -20.99 1.44
C THR A 245 -12.71 -21.86 0.26
N THR A 246 -11.73 -21.43 -0.54
CA THR A 246 -11.23 -22.21 -1.69
C THR A 246 -10.12 -23.15 -1.25
N PRO A 247 -10.32 -24.49 -1.27
CA PRO A 247 -9.28 -25.43 -0.92
C PRO A 247 -8.07 -25.28 -1.85
N SER A 248 -6.86 -25.35 -1.30
CA SER A 248 -5.58 -25.23 -2.03
C SER A 248 -5.23 -23.84 -2.59
N SER A 249 -6.05 -22.81 -2.34
CA SER A 249 -5.70 -21.44 -2.72
C SER A 249 -4.63 -20.89 -1.77
N HIS A 250 -3.49 -20.46 -2.33
CA HIS A 250 -2.55 -19.62 -1.60
C HIS A 250 -3.16 -18.21 -1.49
N LEU A 251 -3.14 -17.63 -0.29
CA LEU A 251 -3.64 -16.28 -0.07
C LEU A 251 -2.66 -15.28 -0.70
N ARG A 252 -2.93 -14.86 -1.94
CA ARG A 252 -2.11 -13.91 -2.71
C ARG A 252 -2.51 -12.48 -2.40
N ILE A 253 -2.22 -12.06 -1.16
CA ILE A 253 -2.44 -10.68 -0.71
C ILE A 253 -1.13 -10.00 -0.34
N LEU A 254 -1.14 -8.67 -0.40
CA LEU A 254 -0.15 -7.81 0.22
C LEU A 254 -0.85 -6.95 1.27
N LEU A 255 -0.14 -6.59 2.34
CA LEU A 255 -0.66 -5.65 3.33
C LEU A 255 -0.01 -4.29 3.09
N GLU A 256 -0.83 -3.26 3.20
CA GLU A 256 -0.45 -1.89 2.89
C GLU A 256 -1.27 -0.91 3.71
N THR A 257 -0.75 0.30 3.88
CA THR A 257 -1.48 1.35 4.59
C THR A 257 -2.13 2.36 3.67
N ASP A 258 -1.53 2.59 2.50
CA ASP A 258 -1.81 3.77 1.68
C ASP A 258 -1.70 5.07 2.52
N ALA A 259 -0.77 5.10 3.49
CA ALA A 259 -0.64 6.26 4.35
C ALA A 259 -0.31 7.52 3.52
N PRO A 260 -0.91 8.68 3.83
CA PRO A 260 -1.63 9.03 5.07
C PRO A 260 -3.10 8.64 5.12
N PHE A 261 -3.63 7.94 4.13
CA PHE A 261 -5.06 7.66 4.01
C PHE A 261 -5.48 6.42 4.82
N MET A 262 -6.77 6.11 4.81
CA MET A 262 -7.24 4.75 5.15
C MET A 262 -6.89 4.21 6.56
N VAL A 263 -6.93 5.06 7.61
CA VAL A 263 -6.81 4.59 9.00
C VAL A 263 -7.80 3.45 9.26
N PRO A 264 -7.36 2.23 9.67
CA PRO A 264 -8.25 1.11 9.93
C PRO A 264 -9.28 1.44 11.01
N SER A 265 -10.57 1.14 10.80
CA SER A 265 -11.65 1.48 11.73
C SER A 265 -11.56 0.73 13.06
N ASN A 266 -11.13 -0.53 13.06
CA ASN A 266 -10.99 -1.35 14.26
C ASN A 266 -9.90 -0.85 15.22
N VAL A 267 -9.00 0.05 14.78
CA VAL A 267 -8.03 0.69 15.68
C VAL A 267 -8.74 1.52 16.77
N TYR A 268 -9.89 2.13 16.47
CA TYR A 268 -10.67 2.95 17.40
C TYR A 268 -11.43 2.12 18.43
N GLU A 269 -11.62 0.83 18.16
CA GLU A 269 -12.25 -0.12 19.08
C GLU A 269 -11.24 -0.75 20.03
N THR A 270 -9.95 -0.61 19.74
CA THR A 270 -8.86 -1.27 20.45
C THR A 270 -7.88 -0.26 21.06
N ALA A 271 -6.92 0.25 20.28
CA ALA A 271 -5.85 1.12 20.73
C ALA A 271 -6.25 2.60 20.87
N LEU A 272 -7.28 3.04 20.15
CA LEU A 272 -7.71 4.44 20.08
C LEU A 272 -9.12 4.66 20.64
N LYS A 273 -9.49 3.91 21.69
CA LYS A 273 -10.79 4.03 22.37
C LYS A 273 -11.05 5.46 22.84
N GLY A 274 -12.15 6.04 22.37
CA GLY A 274 -12.56 7.41 22.73
C GLY A 274 -11.78 8.52 22.01
N VAL A 275 -10.82 8.17 21.15
CA VAL A 275 -10.07 9.12 20.32
C VAL A 275 -10.91 9.45 19.09
N LYS A 276 -10.96 10.73 18.71
CA LYS A 276 -11.58 11.15 17.44
C LYS A 276 -10.76 10.63 16.25
N ARG A 277 -11.35 10.68 15.05
CA ARG A 277 -10.66 10.28 13.82
C ARG A 277 -9.28 10.95 13.71
N LEU A 278 -8.24 10.12 13.62
CA LEU A 278 -6.87 10.56 13.36
C LEU A 278 -6.80 11.24 11.98
N PRO A 279 -5.91 12.22 11.82
CA PRO A 279 -5.80 12.95 10.57
C PRO A 279 -4.96 12.23 9.51
N LEU A 280 -4.24 11.17 9.88
CA LEU A 280 -3.38 10.36 9.02
C LEU A 280 -3.26 8.93 9.56
N SER A 281 -3.01 7.96 8.67
CA SER A 281 -2.48 6.64 9.00
C SER A 281 -0.94 6.61 8.87
N HIS A 282 -0.33 5.49 9.26
CA HIS A 282 1.09 5.20 9.06
C HIS A 282 1.34 3.68 9.10
N SER A 283 2.52 3.24 8.64
CA SER A 283 2.88 1.80 8.48
C SER A 283 2.70 0.94 9.73
N GLY A 284 2.82 1.55 10.91
CA GLY A 284 2.54 0.89 12.19
C GLY A 284 1.10 0.36 12.34
N MET A 285 0.16 0.74 11.47
CA MET A 285 -1.24 0.32 11.52
C MET A 285 -1.55 -1.02 10.80
N ILE A 286 -0.57 -1.61 10.10
CA ILE A 286 -0.73 -2.89 9.39
C ILE A 286 -1.30 -4.03 10.27
N PRO A 287 -0.93 -4.19 11.56
CA PRO A 287 -1.48 -5.24 12.41
C PRO A 287 -3.01 -5.23 12.52
N TRP A 288 -3.65 -4.06 12.51
CA TRP A 288 -5.11 -3.96 12.57
C TRP A 288 -5.78 -4.39 11.27
N THR A 289 -5.17 -4.09 10.12
CA THR A 289 -5.62 -4.61 8.82
C THR A 289 -5.50 -6.13 8.79
N ALA A 290 -4.37 -6.68 9.26
CA ALA A 290 -4.15 -8.13 9.32
C ALA A 290 -5.14 -8.85 10.24
N GLU A 291 -5.42 -8.28 11.41
CA GLU A 291 -6.42 -8.78 12.36
C GLU A 291 -7.81 -8.86 11.70
N PHE A 292 -8.20 -7.81 10.97
CA PHE A 292 -9.50 -7.78 10.31
C PHE A 292 -9.61 -8.83 9.19
N VAL A 293 -8.53 -9.02 8.40
CA VAL A 293 -8.44 -10.10 7.40
C VAL A 293 -8.59 -11.48 8.06
N ALA A 294 -7.91 -11.72 9.19
CA ALA A 294 -8.00 -12.98 9.91
C ALA A 294 -9.43 -13.26 10.40
N ASN A 295 -10.12 -12.24 10.93
CA ASN A 295 -11.50 -12.36 11.38
C ASN A 295 -12.45 -12.74 10.23
N ILE A 296 -12.35 -12.06 9.08
CA ILE A 296 -13.16 -12.40 7.90
C ILE A 296 -12.89 -13.85 7.44
N ALA A 297 -11.62 -14.26 7.39
CA ALA A 297 -11.24 -15.61 6.98
C ALA A 297 -11.84 -16.66 7.93
N ASN A 298 -11.79 -16.43 9.24
CA ASN A 298 -12.37 -17.31 10.24
C ASN A 298 -13.90 -17.37 10.14
N GLU A 299 -14.58 -16.23 10.00
CA GLU A 299 -16.04 -16.17 9.81
C GLU A 299 -16.48 -16.99 8.59
N ALA A 300 -15.78 -16.85 7.47
CA ALA A 300 -16.09 -17.58 6.24
C ALA A 300 -15.93 -19.10 6.40
N ARG A 301 -14.85 -19.52 7.06
CA ARG A 301 -14.58 -20.94 7.34
C ARG A 301 -15.58 -21.53 8.31
N GLN A 302 -15.93 -20.80 9.36
CA GLN A 302 -16.95 -21.22 10.32
C GLN A 302 -18.31 -21.39 9.64
N ALA A 303 -18.69 -20.48 8.73
CA ALA A 303 -19.94 -20.58 7.98
C ALA A 303 -20.02 -21.85 7.10
N LEU A 304 -18.89 -22.41 6.68
CA LEU A 304 -18.81 -23.68 5.94
C LEU A 304 -18.69 -24.92 6.83
N GLY A 305 -18.66 -24.76 8.16
CA GLY A 305 -18.37 -25.86 9.09
C GLY A 305 -16.96 -26.43 8.89
N ALA A 306 -16.04 -25.65 8.32
CA ALA A 306 -14.68 -26.11 8.04
C ALA A 306 -13.88 -26.21 9.33
N GLU A 307 -13.54 -27.44 9.73
CA GLU A 307 -12.57 -27.70 10.80
C GLU A 307 -11.14 -27.39 10.30
N GLY A 308 -10.28 -26.82 11.15
CA GLY A 308 -8.89 -26.54 10.79
C GLY A 308 -8.24 -25.40 11.58
N GLU A 309 -7.06 -24.99 11.10
CA GLU A 309 -6.26 -23.93 11.71
C GLU A 309 -6.99 -22.58 11.70
N VAL A 310 -7.06 -21.96 12.87
CA VAL A 310 -7.61 -20.62 13.09
C VAL A 310 -6.63 -19.60 12.52
N TRP A 311 -7.14 -18.61 11.80
CA TRP A 311 -6.35 -17.49 11.30
C TRP A 311 -6.17 -16.47 12.42
N ASP A 312 -4.95 -15.95 12.57
CA ASP A 312 -4.63 -14.82 13.41
C ASP A 312 -3.86 -13.76 12.61
N ALA A 313 -3.66 -12.58 13.20
CA ALA A 313 -2.94 -11.49 12.55
C ALA A 313 -1.50 -11.88 12.20
N ASP A 314 -0.83 -12.69 13.03
CA ASP A 314 0.54 -13.16 12.79
C ASP A 314 0.64 -14.00 11.52
N LYS A 315 -0.27 -14.96 11.34
CA LYS A 315 -0.35 -15.79 10.14
C LYS A 315 -0.59 -14.97 8.90
N VAL A 316 -1.54 -14.02 8.95
CA VAL A 316 -1.82 -13.12 7.81
C VAL A 316 -0.58 -12.30 7.47
N MET A 317 0.10 -11.72 8.48
CA MET A 317 1.31 -10.93 8.26
C MET A 317 2.47 -11.77 7.71
N ARG A 318 2.67 -13.01 8.17
CA ARG A 318 3.69 -13.92 7.63
C ARG A 318 3.45 -14.22 6.15
N ILE A 319 2.21 -14.56 5.79
CA ILE A 319 1.82 -14.82 4.39
C ILE A 319 2.05 -13.56 3.54
N ALA A 320 1.55 -12.41 3.98
CA ALA A 320 1.70 -11.15 3.25
C ALA A 320 3.18 -10.77 3.08
N ARG A 321 4.02 -11.05 4.07
CA ARG A 321 5.46 -10.82 4.01
C ARG A 321 6.18 -11.76 3.04
N GLU A 322 5.80 -13.03 2.99
CA GLU A 322 6.31 -13.97 1.98
C GLU A 322 5.89 -13.56 0.56
N ASN A 323 4.67 -13.06 0.40
CA ASN A 323 4.19 -12.49 -0.85
C ASN A 323 4.99 -11.22 -1.23
N ALA A 324 5.27 -10.33 -0.28
CA ALA A 324 6.09 -9.13 -0.50
C ALA A 324 7.51 -9.49 -0.99
N ARG A 325 8.13 -10.52 -0.40
CA ARG A 325 9.42 -11.07 -0.89
C ARG A 325 9.30 -11.58 -2.32
N THR A 326 8.19 -12.24 -2.65
CA THR A 326 7.96 -12.77 -4.00
C THR A 326 7.80 -11.65 -5.03
N VAL A 327 7.04 -10.61 -4.70
CA VAL A 327 6.77 -9.48 -5.59
C VAL A 327 7.99 -8.57 -5.71
N TYR A 328 8.44 -7.99 -4.60
CA TYR A 328 9.44 -6.91 -4.57
C TYR A 328 10.84 -7.34 -4.12
N GLY A 329 10.99 -8.54 -3.55
CA GLY A 329 12.27 -9.00 -2.99
C GLY A 329 12.58 -8.43 -1.60
N ILE A 330 11.56 -7.96 -0.87
CA ILE A 330 11.69 -7.27 0.43
C ILE A 330 11.18 -8.09 1.62
#